data_AF-A0A7S3I1V0-F1
#
_entry.id   AF-A0A7S3I1V0-F1
#
_cell.length_a   1.000
_cell.length_b   1.000
_cell.length_c   1.000
_cell.angle_alpha   90.00
_cell.angle_beta   90.00
_cell.angle_gamma   90.00
#
_symmetry.space_group_name_H-M   'P 1'
#
loop_
_entity.id
_entity.type
_entity.pdbx_description
1 polymer ?
#
loop_
_entity_poly.entity_id
_entity_poly.type
_entity_poly.pdbx_seq_one_letter_code
_entity_poly.pdbx_strand_id
1 'polypeptide(L)'
;MLGEMKTSRLSPRNYFNLYMMVFDELALLESHFIEEQKKGRRMADLYESVQHAGAVIPRLYLLVTVGAAYVKTKEAAVKLILSDLLDMVKGVQQPTRGLFLRYYLLKMMKDILPDKGNEFEGEGGDVNDSIEFILQNMSEMNRLWVRLQHLSTNKDIEQRQMERNELRVTVGENIIRLSSLEGVTFEIYKQIVLPRILEIVVVCKDTLAQQYLMECIIQAFPDEYHLQTLEQLLDTTSNLNVDVDIKNIFISLMDKLSKFAAQSNQGDESMMSMIGGNLDIFRLFKKYTDKIIEEQGRNIEVSKLLELEVAFMNFCIKTYPSNISYVNQILDSCCQILRSSQITNQDTNSMKLLVKLLTIPLDTLSIRVLKMHHYPTLMDYMKFTNKRTVALRICKAVIKDNKILTSARTVDQ
;
A
#
# COMPACT_ATOMS: atom_id res chain seq x y z
N MET A 1 26.34 -15.78 20.86
CA MET A 1 25.66 -14.91 19.89
C MET A 1 24.14 -15.03 19.93
N LEU A 2 23.51 -16.08 19.38
CA LEU A 2 22.03 -16.20 19.29
C LEU A 2 21.29 -16.18 20.65
N GLY A 3 21.98 -16.46 21.76
CA GLY A 3 21.42 -16.32 23.09
C GLY A 3 20.98 -14.89 23.43
N GLU A 4 21.63 -13.86 22.87
CA GLU A 4 21.31 -12.46 23.11
C GLU A 4 19.96 -12.05 22.51
N MET A 5 19.53 -12.70 21.43
CA MET A 5 18.22 -12.49 20.79
C MET A 5 17.04 -12.87 21.69
N LYS A 6 17.31 -13.55 22.82
CA LYS A 6 16.31 -13.86 23.86
C LYS A 6 16.01 -12.69 24.79
N THR A 7 16.63 -11.52 24.61
CA THR A 7 16.35 -10.35 25.46
C THR A 7 14.96 -9.77 25.19
N SER A 8 14.31 -9.25 26.25
CA SER A 8 13.11 -8.39 26.15
C SER A 8 13.39 -6.96 26.61
N ARG A 9 14.65 -6.64 26.95
CA ARG A 9 15.01 -5.36 27.56
C ARG A 9 15.30 -4.27 26.52
N LEU A 10 15.54 -4.66 25.27
CA LEU A 10 15.85 -3.73 24.19
C LEU A 10 14.57 -3.15 23.59
N SER A 11 14.64 -1.88 23.19
CA SER A 11 13.64 -1.29 22.28
C SER A 11 13.70 -1.97 20.92
N PRO A 12 12.63 -1.92 20.11
CA PRO A 12 12.61 -2.47 18.75
C PRO A 12 13.77 -2.02 17.88
N ARG A 13 14.13 -0.74 17.92
CA ARG A 13 15.29 -0.19 17.20
C ARG A 13 16.62 -0.82 17.62
N ASN A 14 16.86 -0.98 18.92
CA ASN A 14 18.08 -1.60 19.41
C ASN A 14 18.09 -3.10 19.14
N TYR A 15 16.92 -3.75 19.20
CA TYR A 15 16.75 -5.14 18.81
C TYR A 15 17.01 -5.32 17.30
N PHE A 16 16.58 -4.39 16.45
CA PHE A 16 16.88 -4.38 15.02
C PHE A 16 18.39 -4.32 14.76
N ASN A 17 19.12 -3.45 15.47
CA ASN A 17 20.58 -3.38 15.34
C ASN A 17 21.27 -4.69 15.73
N LEU A 18 20.86 -5.29 16.85
CA LEU A 18 21.34 -6.61 17.26
C LEU A 18 20.99 -7.68 16.21
N TYR A 19 19.77 -7.64 15.68
CA TYR A 19 19.30 -8.53 14.63
C TYR A 19 20.16 -8.42 13.37
N MET A 20 20.52 -7.21 12.92
CA MET A 20 21.41 -7.00 11.77
C MET A 20 22.79 -7.62 11.98
N MET A 21 23.41 -7.41 13.16
CA MET A 21 24.70 -8.03 13.46
C MET A 21 24.62 -9.57 13.45
N VAL A 22 23.56 -10.12 14.03
CA VAL A 22 23.32 -11.58 14.01
C VAL A 22 23.04 -12.08 12.59
N PHE A 23 22.33 -11.30 11.78
CA PHE A 23 22.00 -11.64 10.40
C PHE A 23 23.26 -11.83 9.55
N ASP A 24 24.20 -10.88 9.64
CA ASP A 24 25.46 -10.94 8.89
C ASP A 24 26.30 -12.16 9.27
N GLU A 25 26.41 -12.44 10.57
CA GLU A 25 27.13 -13.62 11.07
C GLU A 25 26.47 -14.95 10.66
N LEU A 26 25.14 -14.99 10.61
CA LEU A 26 24.41 -16.18 10.13
C LEU A 26 24.56 -16.40 8.62
N ALA A 27 24.76 -15.34 7.83
CA ALA A 27 25.03 -15.48 6.40
C ALA A 27 26.41 -16.14 6.14
N LEU A 28 27.40 -15.84 6.96
CA LEU A 28 28.70 -16.53 6.95
C LEU A 28 28.52 -18.02 7.33
N LEU A 29 27.70 -18.29 8.34
CA LEU A 29 27.40 -19.66 8.77
C LEU A 29 26.67 -20.47 7.68
N GLU A 30 25.72 -19.86 6.97
CA GLU A 30 25.03 -20.49 5.83
C GLU A 30 26.03 -20.92 4.76
N SER A 31 26.95 -20.03 4.39
CA SER A 31 28.00 -20.30 3.40
C SER A 31 28.87 -21.47 3.84
N HIS A 32 29.21 -21.51 5.14
CA HIS A 32 29.98 -22.62 5.71
C HIS A 32 29.22 -23.96 5.66
N PHE A 33 27.91 -23.98 5.91
CA PHE A 33 27.12 -25.21 5.76
C PHE A 33 27.12 -25.73 4.33
N ILE A 34 26.96 -24.85 3.35
CA ILE A 34 27.04 -25.21 1.92
C ILE A 34 28.43 -25.79 1.58
N GLU A 35 29.51 -25.27 2.15
CA GLU A 35 30.86 -25.83 1.97
C GLU A 35 31.03 -27.20 2.64
N GLU A 36 30.48 -27.41 3.83
CA GLU A 36 30.53 -28.71 4.53
C GLU A 36 29.77 -29.80 3.76
N GLN A 37 28.72 -29.44 3.04
CA GLN A 37 28.04 -30.35 2.12
C GLN A 37 28.95 -30.82 0.99
N LYS A 38 29.71 -29.89 0.39
CA LYS A 38 30.72 -30.22 -0.63
C LYS A 38 31.82 -31.14 -0.10
N LYS A 39 32.07 -31.14 1.21
CA LYS A 39 33.00 -32.06 1.89
C LYS A 39 32.38 -33.44 2.22
N GLY A 40 31.11 -33.65 1.89
CA GLY A 40 30.43 -34.95 1.99
C GLY A 40 29.50 -35.13 3.21
N ARG A 41 29.25 -34.08 4.00
CA ARG A 41 28.24 -34.14 5.08
C ARG A 41 26.83 -33.96 4.51
N ARG A 42 25.89 -34.81 4.92
CA ARG A 42 24.49 -34.71 4.50
C ARG A 42 23.79 -33.55 5.21
N MET A 43 22.97 -32.80 4.48
CA MET A 43 22.21 -31.69 5.07
C MET A 43 21.13 -32.18 6.05
N ALA A 44 20.58 -33.38 5.84
CA ALA A 44 19.62 -34.00 6.75
C ALA A 44 20.16 -34.10 8.19
N ASP A 45 21.40 -34.58 8.34
CA ASP A 45 22.03 -34.76 9.65
C ASP A 45 22.27 -33.40 10.34
N LEU A 46 22.63 -32.37 9.56
CA LEU A 46 22.78 -31.01 10.07
C LEU A 46 21.43 -30.42 10.49
N TYR A 47 20.37 -30.66 9.71
CA TYR A 47 19.02 -30.19 9.98
C TYR A 47 18.44 -30.81 11.26
N GLU A 48 18.77 -32.08 11.55
CA GLU A 48 18.45 -32.72 12.83
C GLU A 48 19.34 -32.18 13.96
N SER A 49 20.65 -32.07 13.73
CA SER A 49 21.62 -31.68 14.76
C SER A 49 21.32 -30.32 15.38
N VAL A 50 20.95 -29.32 14.57
CA VAL A 50 20.62 -27.98 15.07
C VAL A 50 19.38 -27.97 15.96
N GLN A 51 18.51 -28.98 15.87
CA GLN A 51 17.31 -29.09 16.71
C GLN A 51 17.61 -29.47 18.15
N HIS A 52 18.79 -30.04 18.43
CA HIS A 52 19.24 -30.33 19.79
C HIS A 52 19.57 -29.07 20.60
N ALA A 53 19.62 -27.89 19.98
CA ALA A 53 19.75 -26.63 20.71
C ALA A 53 18.58 -26.45 21.69
N GLY A 54 18.87 -26.48 22.99
CA GLY A 54 17.83 -26.48 24.04
C GLY A 54 16.97 -25.22 24.11
N ALA A 55 17.45 -24.07 23.61
CA ALA A 55 16.70 -22.82 23.59
C ALA A 55 16.03 -22.60 22.24
N VAL A 56 14.71 -22.31 22.25
CA VAL A 56 13.88 -22.18 21.04
C VAL A 56 14.36 -21.13 20.05
N ILE A 57 14.80 -19.95 20.52
CA ILE A 57 15.24 -18.86 19.63
C ILE A 57 16.51 -19.25 18.85
N PRO A 58 17.65 -19.60 19.50
CA PRO A 58 18.81 -20.10 18.77
C PRO A 58 18.50 -21.27 17.84
N ARG A 59 17.70 -22.24 18.31
CA ARG A 59 17.31 -23.40 17.54
C ARG A 59 16.65 -23.01 16.22
N LEU A 60 15.64 -22.14 16.25
CA LEU A 60 14.88 -21.79 15.06
C LEU A 60 15.69 -20.93 14.09
N TYR A 61 16.55 -20.03 14.57
CA TYR A 61 17.46 -19.30 13.67
C TYR A 61 18.40 -20.26 12.93
N LEU A 62 19.03 -21.19 13.65
CA LEU A 62 19.90 -22.21 13.03
C LEU A 62 19.12 -23.14 12.09
N LEU A 63 17.91 -23.55 12.48
CA LEU A 63 17.04 -24.40 11.67
C LEU A 63 16.68 -23.73 10.35
N VAL A 64 16.35 -22.44 10.37
CA VAL A 64 16.10 -21.66 9.15
C VAL A 64 17.37 -21.54 8.30
N THR A 65 18.53 -21.27 8.90
CA THR A 65 19.81 -21.19 8.17
C THR A 65 20.15 -22.51 7.48
N VAL A 66 20.04 -23.64 8.19
CA VAL A 66 20.30 -24.96 7.60
C VAL A 66 19.21 -25.32 6.60
N GLY A 67 17.94 -25.01 6.86
CA GLY A 67 16.85 -25.25 5.92
C GLY A 67 17.03 -24.54 4.58
N ALA A 68 17.49 -23.28 4.60
CA ALA A 68 17.85 -22.55 3.39
C ALA A 68 19.00 -23.22 2.64
N ALA A 69 20.07 -23.62 3.34
CA ALA A 69 21.18 -24.36 2.75
C ALA A 69 20.73 -25.73 2.17
N TYR A 70 19.82 -26.42 2.85
CA TYR A 70 19.29 -27.74 2.47
C TYR A 70 18.50 -27.66 1.16
N VAL A 71 17.74 -26.59 0.96
CA VAL A 71 17.05 -26.32 -0.31
C VAL A 71 18.05 -25.92 -1.40
N LYS A 72 19.02 -25.04 -1.10
CA LYS A 72 20.04 -24.60 -2.08
C LYS A 72 20.89 -25.75 -2.60
N THR A 73 21.16 -26.77 -1.78
CA THR A 73 21.91 -27.96 -2.21
C THR A 73 21.05 -28.98 -2.95
N LYS A 74 19.73 -28.73 -3.11
CA LYS A 74 18.75 -29.59 -3.77
C LYS A 74 18.61 -30.99 -3.16
N GLU A 75 18.96 -31.15 -1.88
CA GLU A 75 18.81 -32.43 -1.18
C GLU A 75 17.40 -32.62 -0.56
N ALA A 76 16.56 -31.57 -0.54
CA ALA A 76 15.19 -31.61 -0.07
C ALA A 76 14.23 -30.81 -0.96
N ALA A 77 12.97 -31.25 -1.02
CA ALA A 77 11.90 -30.54 -1.69
C ALA A 77 11.56 -29.24 -0.94
N VAL A 78 11.45 -28.13 -1.68
CA VAL A 78 11.27 -26.80 -1.10
C VAL A 78 9.97 -26.70 -0.32
N LYS A 79 8.88 -27.27 -0.86
CA LYS A 79 7.56 -27.31 -0.22
C LYS A 79 7.61 -27.93 1.18
N LEU A 80 8.35 -29.03 1.35
CA LEU A 80 8.45 -29.73 2.64
C LEU A 80 9.19 -28.88 3.68
N ILE A 81 10.32 -28.29 3.29
CA ILE A 81 11.11 -27.41 4.18
C ILE A 81 10.32 -26.14 4.53
N LEU A 82 9.64 -25.52 3.56
CA LEU A 82 8.80 -24.34 3.81
C LEU A 82 7.67 -24.63 4.80
N SER A 83 6.95 -25.75 4.62
CA SER A 83 5.87 -26.16 5.52
C SER A 83 6.39 -26.43 6.94
N ASP A 84 7.48 -27.20 7.06
CA ASP A 84 8.09 -27.53 8.36
C ASP A 84 8.58 -26.27 9.09
N LEU A 85 9.33 -25.40 8.42
CA LEU A 85 9.83 -24.15 9.01
C LEU A 85 8.68 -23.23 9.44
N LEU A 86 7.59 -23.13 8.65
CA LEU A 86 6.42 -22.35 9.02
C LEU A 86 5.75 -22.88 10.29
N ASP A 87 5.63 -24.20 10.43
CA ASP A 87 5.04 -24.84 11.60
C ASP A 87 5.92 -24.65 12.83
N MET A 88 7.24 -24.82 12.68
CA MET A 88 8.19 -24.70 13.78
C MET A 88 8.30 -23.25 14.31
N VAL A 89 8.24 -22.25 13.42
CA VAL A 89 8.30 -20.83 13.80
C VAL A 89 7.04 -20.36 14.55
N LYS A 90 5.91 -21.09 14.46
CA LYS A 90 4.72 -20.82 15.30
C LYS A 90 5.01 -20.95 16.80
N GLY A 91 6.07 -21.65 17.19
CA GLY A 91 6.48 -21.77 18.59
C GLY A 91 6.87 -20.45 19.27
N VAL A 92 7.15 -19.38 18.51
CA VAL A 92 7.57 -18.08 19.07
C VAL A 92 6.43 -17.07 19.04
N GLN A 93 5.73 -16.96 20.17
CA GLN A 93 4.55 -16.09 20.32
C GLN A 93 4.85 -14.69 20.89
N GLN A 94 6.08 -14.45 21.36
CA GLN A 94 6.51 -13.10 21.77
C GLN A 94 6.69 -12.26 20.49
N PRO A 95 5.99 -11.13 20.33
CA PRO A 95 5.84 -10.55 19.00
C PRO A 95 7.08 -9.88 18.43
N THR A 96 7.93 -9.21 19.21
CA THR A 96 9.18 -8.64 18.66
C THR A 96 10.06 -9.75 18.09
N ARG A 97 10.34 -10.78 18.88
CA ARG A 97 11.18 -11.94 18.49
C ARG A 97 10.53 -12.74 17.37
N GLY A 98 9.21 -12.95 17.44
CA GLY A 98 8.47 -13.66 16.41
C GLY A 98 8.46 -12.91 15.08
N LEU A 99 8.29 -11.59 15.10
CA LEU A 99 8.39 -10.75 13.90
C LEU A 99 9.78 -10.84 13.28
N PHE A 100 10.85 -10.68 14.07
CA PHE A 100 12.21 -10.77 13.54
C PHE A 100 12.59 -12.16 13.06
N LEU A 101 12.12 -13.23 13.71
CA LEU A 101 12.36 -14.60 13.27
C LEU A 101 11.61 -14.90 11.97
N ARG A 102 10.35 -14.46 11.84
CA ARG A 102 9.56 -14.62 10.62
C ARG A 102 10.08 -13.75 9.47
N TYR A 103 10.58 -12.56 9.79
CA TYR A 103 11.27 -11.70 8.83
C TYR A 103 12.58 -12.34 8.36
N TYR A 104 13.34 -12.97 9.28
CA TYR A 104 14.53 -13.75 8.93
C TYR A 104 14.19 -14.91 8.01
N LEU A 105 13.17 -15.71 8.36
CA LEU A 105 12.66 -16.80 7.53
C LEU A 105 12.34 -16.32 6.11
N LEU A 106 11.57 -15.23 5.97
CA LEU A 106 11.24 -14.68 4.66
C LEU A 106 12.51 -14.27 3.89
N LYS A 107 13.48 -13.62 4.54
CA LYS A 107 14.73 -13.18 3.91
C LYS A 107 15.64 -14.34 3.48
N MET A 108 15.72 -15.41 4.25
CA MET A 108 16.53 -16.58 3.92
C MET A 108 15.91 -17.43 2.82
N MET A 109 14.58 -17.58 2.84
CA MET A 109 13.88 -18.38 1.82
C MET A 109 13.66 -17.61 0.53
N LYS A 110 13.89 -16.28 0.52
CA LYS A 110 13.50 -15.40 -0.57
C LYS A 110 14.01 -15.94 -1.93
N ASP A 111 15.28 -16.23 -2.09
CA ASP A 111 15.90 -16.56 -3.39
C ASP A 111 15.69 -18.03 -3.80
N ILE A 112 14.97 -18.80 -2.97
CA ILE A 112 14.73 -20.23 -3.16
C ILE A 112 13.25 -20.59 -3.17
N LEU A 113 12.36 -19.61 -3.14
CA LEU A 113 10.92 -19.83 -3.31
C LEU A 113 10.65 -20.40 -4.71
N PRO A 114 9.84 -21.47 -4.85
CA PRO A 114 9.42 -21.95 -6.16
C PRO A 114 8.68 -20.85 -6.92
N ASP A 115 9.15 -20.52 -8.12
CA ASP A 115 8.59 -19.47 -8.96
C ASP A 115 8.67 -19.88 -10.43
N LYS A 116 7.80 -19.31 -11.26
CA LYS A 116 7.67 -19.70 -12.66
C LYS A 116 8.99 -19.50 -13.40
N GLY A 117 9.51 -20.56 -14.01
CA GLY A 117 10.75 -20.56 -14.77
C GLY A 117 12.03 -20.62 -13.95
N ASN A 118 11.95 -20.76 -12.61
CA ASN A 118 13.13 -20.89 -11.76
C ASN A 118 13.53 -22.35 -11.50
N GLU A 119 14.74 -22.55 -10.96
CA GLU A 119 15.31 -23.89 -10.76
C GLU A 119 14.65 -24.71 -9.63
N PHE A 120 13.72 -24.10 -8.89
CA PHE A 120 13.00 -24.68 -7.77
C PHE A 120 11.55 -25.05 -8.13
N GLU A 121 11.08 -24.67 -9.33
CA GLU A 121 9.80 -25.10 -9.89
C GLU A 121 9.85 -26.56 -10.34
N GLY A 122 8.86 -27.37 -9.93
CA GLY A 122 8.73 -28.76 -10.38
C GLY A 122 8.10 -29.67 -9.32
N GLU A 123 8.56 -30.92 -9.22
CA GLU A 123 8.03 -31.90 -8.27
C GLU A 123 8.19 -31.48 -6.79
N GLY A 124 9.14 -30.57 -6.51
CA GLY A 124 9.44 -30.08 -5.17
C GLY A 124 8.60 -28.89 -4.68
N GLY A 125 7.76 -28.30 -5.52
CA GLY A 125 6.89 -27.16 -5.21
C GLY A 125 6.61 -26.26 -6.41
N ASP A 126 5.55 -25.45 -6.30
CA ASP A 126 5.13 -24.48 -7.33
C ASP A 126 4.92 -23.06 -6.77
N VAL A 127 4.57 -22.13 -7.66
CA VAL A 127 4.27 -20.73 -7.30
C VAL A 127 3.16 -20.66 -6.23
N ASN A 128 2.18 -21.57 -6.25
CA ASN A 128 1.08 -21.56 -5.29
C ASN A 128 1.57 -21.91 -3.88
N ASP A 129 2.52 -22.85 -3.77
CA ASP A 129 3.18 -23.16 -2.50
C ASP A 129 3.93 -21.93 -1.94
N SER A 130 4.60 -21.16 -2.80
CA SER A 130 5.23 -19.88 -2.43
C SER A 130 4.22 -18.83 -1.96
N ILE A 131 3.11 -18.69 -2.68
CA ILE A 131 2.03 -17.75 -2.33
C ILE A 131 1.44 -18.12 -0.97
N GLU A 132 1.08 -19.39 -0.74
CA GLU A 132 0.51 -19.84 0.53
C GLU A 132 1.51 -19.65 1.67
N PHE A 133 2.79 -19.96 1.44
CA PHE A 133 3.85 -19.73 2.42
C PHE A 133 3.92 -18.26 2.85
N ILE A 134 3.97 -17.33 1.89
CA ILE A 134 4.08 -15.90 2.19
C ILE A 134 2.79 -15.39 2.85
N LEU A 135 1.60 -15.79 2.38
CA LEU A 135 0.32 -15.38 2.96
C LEU A 135 0.16 -15.87 4.40
N GLN A 136 0.54 -17.12 4.69
CA GLN A 136 0.50 -17.66 6.04
C GLN A 136 1.50 -16.95 6.95
N ASN A 137 2.72 -16.69 6.47
CA ASN A 137 3.71 -15.93 7.21
C ASN A 137 3.24 -14.50 7.49
N MET A 138 2.68 -13.82 6.50
CA MET A 138 2.11 -12.48 6.62
C MET A 138 0.99 -12.45 7.66
N SER A 139 0.06 -13.41 7.63
CA SER A 139 -1.07 -13.48 8.57
C SER A 139 -0.58 -13.59 10.02
N GLU A 140 0.40 -14.46 10.28
CA GLU A 140 0.99 -14.62 11.61
C GLU A 140 1.81 -13.40 12.03
N MET A 141 2.58 -12.80 11.13
CA MET A 141 3.31 -11.55 11.41
C MET A 141 2.35 -10.41 11.74
N ASN A 142 1.25 -10.27 11.00
CA ASN A 142 0.23 -9.26 11.27
C ASN A 142 -0.41 -9.48 12.65
N ARG A 143 -0.75 -10.73 13.02
CA ARG A 143 -1.26 -11.07 14.36
C ARG A 143 -0.28 -10.68 15.47
N LEU A 144 1.00 -10.97 15.30
CA LEU A 144 2.05 -10.58 16.25
C LEU A 144 2.19 -9.05 16.35
N TRP A 145 2.15 -8.37 15.20
CA TRP A 145 2.28 -6.92 15.13
C TRP A 145 1.10 -6.18 15.78
N VAL A 146 -0.14 -6.66 15.59
CA VAL A 146 -1.33 -6.15 16.29
C VAL A 146 -1.24 -6.46 17.79
N ARG A 147 -0.74 -7.64 18.18
CA ARG A 147 -0.56 -8.01 19.59
C ARG A 147 0.37 -7.06 20.36
N LEU A 148 1.34 -6.42 19.70
CA LEU A 148 2.19 -5.39 20.32
C LEU A 148 1.38 -4.23 20.91
N GLN A 149 0.19 -3.95 20.39
CA GLN A 149 -0.70 -2.92 20.91
C GLN A 149 -1.13 -3.18 22.36
N HIS A 150 -1.27 -4.45 22.74
CA HIS A 150 -1.90 -4.87 24.01
C HIS A 150 -0.90 -5.38 25.06
N LEU A 151 0.39 -5.45 24.74
CA LEU A 151 1.39 -6.12 25.58
C LEU A 151 1.86 -5.35 26.82
N SER A 152 1.40 -4.12 27.05
CA SER A 152 1.86 -3.32 28.20
C SER A 152 0.71 -2.56 28.84
N THR A 153 0.50 -2.83 30.13
CA THR A 153 -0.61 -2.28 30.90
C THR A 153 -0.46 -0.79 31.23
N ASN A 154 0.78 -0.24 31.28
CA ASN A 154 1.03 1.14 31.77
C ASN A 154 2.14 1.92 31.02
N LYS A 155 2.71 1.41 29.92
CA LYS A 155 3.68 2.18 29.11
C LYS A 155 2.97 3.15 28.18
N ASP A 156 3.61 4.29 27.94
CA ASP A 156 3.14 5.37 27.08
C ASP A 156 2.60 4.82 25.74
N ILE A 157 1.32 5.09 25.47
CA ILE A 157 0.62 4.61 24.27
C ILE A 157 1.34 5.12 23.01
N GLU A 158 1.87 6.35 23.09
CA GLU A 158 2.59 6.98 21.99
C GLU A 158 3.87 6.23 21.64
N GLN A 159 4.67 5.88 22.66
CA GLN A 159 5.92 5.13 22.45
C GLN A 159 5.64 3.77 21.78
N ARG A 160 4.56 3.08 22.17
CA ARG A 160 4.17 1.83 21.50
C ARG A 160 3.74 2.04 20.06
N GLN A 161 3.00 3.10 19.77
CA GLN A 161 2.64 3.41 18.38
C GLN A 161 3.88 3.71 17.53
N MET A 162 4.86 4.44 18.07
CA MET A 162 6.14 4.67 17.39
C MET A 162 6.88 3.36 17.13
N GLU A 163 7.02 2.52 18.15
CA GLU A 163 7.65 1.19 18.06
C GLU A 163 6.96 0.27 17.05
N ARG A 164 5.62 0.25 17.05
CA ARG A 164 4.83 -0.50 16.07
C ARG A 164 5.02 0.05 14.66
N ASN A 165 5.07 1.38 14.51
CA ASN A 165 5.28 2.03 13.22
C ASN A 165 6.69 1.75 12.66
N GLU A 166 7.72 1.63 13.49
CA GLU A 166 9.05 1.18 13.04
C GLU A 166 9.02 -0.26 12.52
N LEU A 167 8.30 -1.17 13.20
CA LEU A 167 8.24 -2.58 12.86
C LEU A 167 7.32 -2.91 11.67
N ARG A 168 6.50 -1.97 11.19
CA ARG A 168 5.54 -2.20 10.10
C ARG A 168 6.18 -2.78 8.83
N VAL A 169 7.40 -2.36 8.53
CA VAL A 169 8.17 -2.80 7.36
C VAL A 169 8.40 -4.31 7.34
N THR A 170 8.52 -4.93 8.52
CA THR A 170 8.69 -6.40 8.62
C THR A 170 7.48 -7.15 8.08
N VAL A 171 6.27 -6.62 8.28
CA VAL A 171 5.03 -7.21 7.75
C VAL A 171 4.87 -6.88 6.27
N GLY A 172 5.11 -5.62 5.88
CA GLY A 172 4.99 -5.15 4.50
C GLY A 172 5.93 -5.84 3.50
N GLU A 173 7.09 -6.30 3.96
CA GLU A 173 8.02 -7.09 3.14
C GLU A 173 7.36 -8.33 2.52
N ASN A 174 6.40 -8.96 3.21
CA ASN A 174 5.67 -10.11 2.65
C ASN A 174 4.87 -9.71 1.40
N ILE A 175 4.24 -8.53 1.40
CA ILE A 175 3.47 -8.02 0.25
C ILE A 175 4.41 -7.70 -0.91
N ILE A 176 5.54 -7.03 -0.62
CA ILE A 176 6.59 -6.76 -1.62
C ILE A 176 7.12 -8.08 -2.19
N ARG A 177 7.25 -9.11 -1.36
CA ARG A 177 7.72 -10.42 -1.84
C ARG A 177 6.72 -11.07 -2.78
N LEU A 178 5.43 -11.04 -2.46
CA LEU A 178 4.37 -11.52 -3.34
C LEU A 178 4.35 -10.79 -4.69
N SER A 179 4.56 -9.47 -4.70
CA SER A 179 4.60 -8.71 -5.96
C SER A 179 5.86 -8.95 -6.78
N SER A 180 6.94 -9.47 -6.17
CA SER A 180 8.18 -9.80 -6.85
C SER A 180 8.21 -11.19 -7.51
N LEU A 181 7.21 -12.03 -7.27
CA LEU A 181 7.12 -13.36 -7.88
C LEU A 181 6.62 -13.25 -9.33
N GLU A 182 7.38 -13.79 -10.28
CA GLU A 182 7.03 -13.76 -11.70
C GLU A 182 5.79 -14.61 -12.00
N GLY A 183 5.59 -15.68 -11.23
CA GLY A 183 4.43 -16.56 -11.33
C GLY A 183 3.12 -15.93 -10.87
N VAL A 184 3.13 -14.76 -10.20
CA VAL A 184 1.91 -14.05 -9.79
C VAL A 184 1.33 -13.31 -10.99
N THR A 185 0.65 -14.07 -11.84
CA THR A 185 -0.14 -13.54 -12.95
C THR A 185 -1.34 -12.74 -12.45
N PHE A 186 -1.91 -11.93 -13.33
CA PHE A 186 -3.11 -11.15 -13.01
C PHE A 186 -4.27 -12.01 -12.50
N GLU A 187 -4.48 -13.20 -13.08
CA GLU A 187 -5.56 -14.10 -12.67
C GLU A 187 -5.36 -14.62 -11.25
N ILE A 188 -4.14 -15.05 -10.92
CA ILE A 188 -3.78 -15.51 -9.58
C ILE A 188 -3.87 -14.36 -8.58
N TYR A 189 -3.45 -13.16 -8.98
CA TYR A 189 -3.59 -11.97 -8.15
C TYR A 189 -5.06 -11.67 -7.81
N LYS A 190 -5.93 -11.62 -8.82
CA LYS A 190 -7.35 -11.31 -8.67
C LYS A 190 -8.12 -12.37 -7.87
N GLN A 191 -7.82 -13.64 -8.08
CA GLN A 191 -8.60 -14.75 -7.50
C GLN A 191 -8.08 -15.20 -6.13
N ILE A 192 -6.77 -15.12 -5.90
CA ILE A 192 -6.13 -15.73 -4.72
C ILE A 192 -5.43 -14.67 -3.87
N VAL A 193 -4.42 -13.99 -4.42
CA VAL A 193 -3.52 -13.15 -3.61
C VAL A 193 -4.26 -11.96 -3.00
N LEU A 194 -4.95 -11.17 -3.83
CA LEU A 194 -5.61 -9.96 -3.37
C LEU A 194 -6.74 -10.27 -2.36
N PRO A 195 -7.69 -11.18 -2.62
CA PRO A 195 -8.73 -11.51 -1.65
C PRO A 195 -8.18 -11.94 -0.29
N ARG A 196 -7.12 -12.75 -0.28
CA ARG A 196 -6.50 -13.25 0.97
C ARG A 196 -5.77 -12.15 1.73
N ILE A 197 -5.06 -11.25 1.05
CA ILE A 197 -4.45 -10.08 1.69
C ILE A 197 -5.54 -9.18 2.29
N LEU A 198 -6.61 -8.89 1.54
CA LEU A 198 -7.72 -8.03 2.00
C LEU A 198 -8.45 -8.65 3.18
N GLU A 199 -8.64 -9.97 3.19
CA GLU A 199 -9.19 -10.69 4.34
C GLU A 199 -8.32 -10.49 5.60
N ILE A 200 -6.99 -10.64 5.49
CA ILE A 200 -6.05 -10.41 6.60
C ILE A 200 -6.15 -8.97 7.12
N VAL A 201 -6.31 -7.99 6.22
CA VAL A 201 -6.44 -6.56 6.56
C VAL A 201 -7.77 -6.28 7.29
N VAL A 202 -8.89 -6.80 6.81
CA VAL A 202 -10.21 -6.55 7.42
C VAL A 202 -10.30 -7.24 8.79
N VAL A 203 -9.82 -8.48 8.90
CA VAL A 203 -9.92 -9.27 10.14
C VAL A 203 -9.09 -8.68 11.28
N CYS A 204 -8.00 -7.95 10.99
CA CYS A 204 -7.10 -7.48 12.04
C CYS A 204 -7.70 -6.37 12.92
N LYS A 205 -8.68 -5.60 12.41
CA LYS A 205 -9.40 -4.52 13.12
C LYS A 205 -8.50 -3.49 13.83
N ASP A 206 -7.26 -3.34 13.40
CA ASP A 206 -6.29 -2.40 13.95
C ASP A 206 -6.03 -1.27 12.95
N THR A 207 -6.25 -0.03 13.37
CA THR A 207 -6.21 1.17 12.52
C THR A 207 -4.85 1.35 11.83
N LEU A 208 -3.76 1.24 12.60
CA LEU A 208 -2.40 1.41 12.08
C LEU A 208 -2.07 0.33 11.04
N ALA A 209 -2.43 -0.92 11.34
CA ALA A 209 -2.18 -2.03 10.44
C ALA A 209 -3.00 -1.94 9.15
N GLN A 210 -4.29 -1.62 9.26
CA GLN A 210 -5.16 -1.47 8.10
C GLN A 210 -4.67 -0.39 7.15
N GLN A 211 -4.33 0.80 7.68
CA GLN A 211 -3.83 1.90 6.87
C GLN A 211 -2.53 1.51 6.15
N TYR A 212 -1.54 1.02 6.89
CA TYR A 212 -0.23 0.69 6.32
C TYR A 212 -0.29 -0.44 5.29
N LEU A 213 -1.04 -1.51 5.56
CA LEU A 213 -1.13 -2.64 4.65
C LEU A 213 -1.86 -2.27 3.36
N MET A 214 -2.91 -1.46 3.42
CA MET A 214 -3.59 -0.94 2.22
C MET A 214 -2.66 -0.07 1.37
N GLU A 215 -1.90 0.83 1.99
CA GLU A 215 -0.88 1.63 1.29
C GLU A 215 0.20 0.72 0.67
N CYS A 216 0.62 -0.33 1.37
CA CYS A 216 1.62 -1.28 0.88
C CYS A 216 1.11 -2.08 -0.34
N ILE A 217 -0.16 -2.50 -0.36
CA ILE A 217 -0.78 -3.13 -1.53
C ILE A 217 -0.73 -2.19 -2.74
N ILE A 218 -1.12 -0.92 -2.54
CA ILE A 218 -1.12 0.10 -3.59
C ILE A 218 0.30 0.35 -4.09
N GLN A 219 1.33 0.28 -3.24
CA GLN A 219 2.71 0.55 -3.66
C GLN A 219 3.39 -0.66 -4.33
N ALA A 220 3.11 -1.87 -3.86
CA ALA A 220 3.86 -3.07 -4.25
C ALA A 220 3.43 -3.65 -5.61
N PHE A 221 2.13 -3.70 -5.90
CA PHE A 221 1.63 -4.35 -7.13
C PHE A 221 1.61 -3.41 -8.34
N PRO A 222 1.60 -3.92 -9.58
CA PRO A 222 1.51 -3.10 -10.79
C PRO A 222 0.18 -2.35 -10.94
N ASP A 223 0.18 -1.28 -11.73
CA ASP A 223 -1.00 -0.44 -11.95
C ASP A 223 -2.10 -1.14 -12.75
N GLU A 224 -1.72 -2.01 -13.68
CA GLU A 224 -2.63 -2.82 -14.50
C GLU A 224 -3.51 -3.72 -13.62
N TYR A 225 -2.93 -4.23 -12.53
CA TYR A 225 -3.63 -5.11 -11.60
C TYR A 225 -4.67 -4.30 -10.82
N HIS A 226 -4.29 -3.11 -10.34
CA HIS A 226 -5.19 -2.21 -9.62
C HIS A 226 -6.37 -1.72 -10.47
N LEU A 227 -6.17 -1.47 -11.77
CA LEU A 227 -7.24 -1.02 -12.66
C LEU A 227 -8.40 -2.03 -12.72
N GLN A 228 -8.08 -3.33 -12.75
CA GLN A 228 -9.08 -4.38 -12.88
C GLN A 228 -9.62 -4.88 -11.52
N THR A 229 -8.92 -4.61 -10.42
CA THR A 229 -9.34 -4.96 -9.05
C THR A 229 -9.80 -3.76 -8.24
N LEU A 230 -9.97 -2.59 -8.87
CA LEU A 230 -10.33 -1.34 -8.22
C LEU A 230 -11.60 -1.47 -7.37
N GLU A 231 -12.64 -2.10 -7.90
CA GLU A 231 -13.90 -2.30 -7.18
C GLU A 231 -13.69 -3.08 -5.87
N GLN A 232 -12.92 -4.18 -5.91
CA GLN A 232 -12.61 -4.99 -4.73
C GLN A 232 -11.81 -4.20 -3.67
N LEU A 233 -10.84 -3.38 -4.12
CA LEU A 233 -10.05 -2.52 -3.23
C LEU A 233 -10.94 -1.46 -2.56
N LEU A 234 -11.78 -0.78 -3.33
CA LEU A 234 -12.68 0.27 -2.83
C LEU A 234 -13.78 -0.32 -1.92
N ASP A 235 -14.36 -1.46 -2.25
CA ASP A 235 -15.32 -2.16 -1.36
C ASP A 235 -14.69 -2.50 -0.02
N THR A 236 -13.43 -2.96 -0.03
CA THR A 236 -12.72 -3.28 1.20
C THR A 236 -12.52 -2.06 2.10
N THR A 237 -12.30 -0.87 1.52
CA THR A 237 -12.18 0.36 2.32
C THR A 237 -13.42 0.68 3.14
N SER A 238 -14.61 0.24 2.71
CA SER A 238 -15.85 0.40 3.47
C SER A 238 -15.91 -0.49 4.73
N ASN A 239 -15.12 -1.56 4.77
CA ASN A 239 -15.09 -2.53 5.88
C ASN A 239 -13.92 -2.30 6.85
N LEU A 240 -13.15 -1.22 6.65
CA LEU A 240 -12.06 -0.83 7.54
C LEU A 240 -12.59 -0.16 8.81
N ASN A 241 -11.72 -0.03 9.81
CA ASN A 241 -12.05 0.70 11.03
C ASN A 241 -12.30 2.19 10.71
N VAL A 242 -13.24 2.82 11.43
CA VAL A 242 -13.68 4.20 11.23
C VAL A 242 -12.54 5.21 11.40
N ASP A 243 -11.56 4.88 12.25
CA ASP A 243 -10.39 5.72 12.51
C ASP A 243 -9.31 5.65 11.41
N VAL A 244 -9.45 4.77 10.42
CA VAL A 244 -8.47 4.65 9.32
C VAL A 244 -8.58 5.87 8.42
N ASP A 245 -7.44 6.45 8.05
CA ASP A 245 -7.38 7.57 7.10
C ASP A 245 -7.59 7.06 5.66
N ILE A 246 -8.84 6.72 5.33
CA ILE A 246 -9.26 6.23 4.00
C ILE A 246 -8.90 7.24 2.90
N LYS A 247 -8.91 8.54 3.23
CA LYS A 247 -8.53 9.60 2.29
C LYS A 247 -7.11 9.39 1.77
N ASN A 248 -6.12 9.12 2.62
CA ASN A 248 -4.74 8.94 2.16
C ASN A 248 -4.61 7.71 1.24
N ILE A 249 -5.38 6.65 1.51
CA ILE A 249 -5.45 5.45 0.65
C ILE A 249 -5.97 5.84 -0.74
N PHE A 250 -7.06 6.62 -0.81
CA PHE A 250 -7.64 7.09 -2.07
C PHE A 250 -6.70 8.02 -2.82
N ILE A 251 -6.09 9.00 -2.14
CA ILE A 251 -5.12 9.92 -2.74
C ILE A 251 -3.94 9.14 -3.33
N SER A 252 -3.37 8.18 -2.59
CA SER A 252 -2.26 7.35 -3.08
C SER A 252 -2.66 6.57 -4.33
N LEU A 253 -3.87 6.02 -4.37
CA LEU A 253 -4.36 5.25 -5.50
C LEU A 253 -4.59 6.15 -6.73
N MET A 254 -5.27 7.28 -6.54
CA MET A 254 -5.49 8.28 -7.59
C MET A 254 -4.19 8.83 -8.14
N ASP A 255 -3.22 9.17 -7.29
CA ASP A 255 -1.92 9.66 -7.71
C ASP A 255 -1.17 8.63 -8.54
N LYS A 256 -1.19 7.36 -8.12
CA LYS A 256 -0.52 6.26 -8.83
C LYS A 256 -1.14 6.05 -10.22
N LEU A 257 -2.47 5.90 -10.29
CA LEU A 257 -3.17 5.76 -11.57
C LEU A 257 -3.03 6.99 -12.47
N SER A 258 -2.95 8.20 -11.89
CA SER A 258 -2.74 9.43 -12.66
C SER A 258 -1.36 9.48 -13.32
N LYS A 259 -0.32 8.94 -12.65
CA LYS A 259 1.04 8.83 -13.21
C LYS A 259 1.07 7.80 -14.32
N PHE A 260 0.40 6.67 -14.12
CA PHE A 260 0.25 5.62 -15.13
C PHE A 260 -0.45 6.14 -16.40
N ALA A 261 -1.55 6.90 -16.26
CA ALA A 261 -2.23 7.54 -17.38
C ALA A 261 -1.34 8.58 -18.10
N ALA A 262 -0.52 9.33 -17.35
CA ALA A 262 0.40 10.31 -17.95
C ALA A 262 1.52 9.65 -18.77
N GLN A 263 2.00 8.47 -18.34
CA GLN A 263 3.04 7.71 -19.04
C GLN A 263 2.50 7.03 -20.31
N SER A 264 1.28 6.50 -20.27
CA SER A 264 0.64 5.80 -21.40
C SER A 264 0.24 6.72 -22.56
N ASN A 265 0.04 8.02 -22.32
CA ASN A 265 -0.20 9.03 -23.38
C ASN A 265 0.96 9.18 -24.39
N GLN A 266 2.10 8.50 -24.19
CA GLN A 266 3.26 8.57 -25.09
C GLN A 266 3.49 7.32 -25.96
N GLY A 267 2.67 6.26 -25.87
CA GLY A 267 3.01 5.02 -26.61
C GLY A 267 1.94 3.97 -26.93
N ASP A 268 0.84 3.82 -26.19
CA ASP A 268 -0.06 2.64 -26.36
C ASP A 268 -1.56 2.98 -26.40
N GLU A 269 -2.17 2.95 -27.60
CA GLU A 269 -3.61 3.15 -27.82
C GLU A 269 -4.49 2.03 -27.21
N SER A 270 -3.94 0.83 -26.99
CA SER A 270 -4.69 -0.32 -26.45
C SER A 270 -5.06 -0.15 -24.96
N MET A 271 -4.27 0.60 -24.20
CA MET A 271 -4.43 0.75 -22.74
C MET A 271 -5.45 1.83 -22.35
N MET A 272 -5.60 2.87 -23.19
CA MET A 272 -6.73 3.79 -23.10
C MET A 272 -8.07 3.07 -23.30
N SER A 273 -8.10 1.95 -24.02
CA SER A 273 -9.28 1.09 -24.10
C SER A 273 -9.56 0.30 -22.83
N MET A 274 -8.57 -0.02 -21.99
CA MET A 274 -8.83 -0.62 -20.66
C MET A 274 -9.41 0.42 -19.69
N ILE A 275 -8.91 1.65 -19.74
CA ILE A 275 -9.43 2.79 -18.96
C ILE A 275 -10.80 3.24 -19.48
N GLY A 276 -11.07 3.11 -20.79
CA GLY A 276 -12.30 3.59 -21.43
C GLY A 276 -13.34 2.53 -21.81
N GLY A 277 -13.01 1.23 -21.75
CA GLY A 277 -13.76 0.20 -22.47
C GLY A 277 -14.65 -0.71 -21.63
N ASN A 278 -14.48 -0.79 -20.29
CA ASN A 278 -15.36 -1.62 -19.45
C ASN A 278 -15.55 -1.13 -18.01
N LEU A 279 -14.62 -0.33 -17.48
CA LEU A 279 -14.67 0.18 -16.12
C LEU A 279 -14.67 1.70 -16.14
N ASP A 280 -15.81 2.32 -15.81
CA ASP A 280 -15.87 3.76 -15.56
C ASP A 280 -15.18 4.08 -14.23
N ILE A 281 -13.85 4.14 -14.24
CA ILE A 281 -13.00 4.41 -13.06
C ILE A 281 -13.47 5.70 -12.37
N PHE A 282 -13.85 6.71 -13.15
CA PHE A 282 -14.43 7.94 -12.63
C PHE A 282 -15.70 7.69 -11.81
N ARG A 283 -16.65 6.90 -12.33
CA ARG A 283 -17.92 6.62 -11.64
C ARG A 283 -17.69 5.81 -10.37
N LEU A 284 -16.75 4.87 -10.38
CA LEU A 284 -16.37 4.14 -9.18
C LEU A 284 -15.81 5.09 -8.12
N PHE A 285 -14.73 5.84 -8.44
CA PHE A 285 -14.18 6.79 -7.48
C PHE A 285 -15.22 7.80 -7.00
N LYS A 286 -16.10 8.28 -7.88
CA LYS A 286 -17.20 9.18 -7.51
C LYS A 286 -18.14 8.52 -6.49
N LYS A 287 -18.64 7.32 -6.79
CA LYS A 287 -19.55 6.55 -5.92
C LYS A 287 -18.95 6.34 -4.53
N TYR A 288 -17.70 5.91 -4.43
CA TYR A 288 -17.07 5.66 -3.12
C TYR A 288 -16.63 6.96 -2.42
N THR A 289 -16.22 7.99 -3.15
CA THR A 289 -15.93 9.31 -2.57
C THR A 289 -17.19 9.91 -1.95
N ASP A 290 -18.32 9.83 -2.65
CA ASP A 290 -19.62 10.28 -2.12
C ASP A 290 -20.02 9.49 -0.89
N LYS A 291 -19.86 8.16 -0.91
CA LYS A 291 -20.09 7.31 0.26
C LYS A 291 -19.22 7.71 1.45
N ILE A 292 -17.92 8.00 1.24
CA ILE A 292 -17.02 8.47 2.30
C ILE A 292 -17.49 9.83 2.85
N ILE A 293 -17.90 10.76 1.98
CA ILE A 293 -18.41 12.07 2.39
C ILE A 293 -19.70 11.91 3.21
N GLU A 294 -20.61 11.00 2.82
CA GLU A 294 -21.85 10.72 3.54
C GLU A 294 -21.62 10.06 4.90
N GLU A 295 -20.77 9.02 4.95
CA GLU A 295 -20.52 8.21 6.16
C GLU A 295 -19.58 8.91 7.16
N GLN A 296 -18.54 9.59 6.67
CA GLN A 296 -17.48 10.16 7.49
C GLN A 296 -17.44 11.70 7.49
N GLY A 297 -18.18 12.37 6.60
CA GLY A 297 -18.16 13.83 6.49
C GLY A 297 -18.65 14.61 7.72
N ARG A 298 -19.32 13.94 8.67
CA ARG A 298 -19.71 14.54 9.96
C ARG A 298 -18.57 14.62 10.97
N ASN A 299 -17.59 13.73 10.88
CA ASN A 299 -16.47 13.62 11.83
C ASN A 299 -15.13 14.11 11.22
N ILE A 300 -15.05 14.24 9.91
CA ILE A 300 -13.84 14.66 9.20
C ILE A 300 -13.80 16.18 9.02
N GLU A 301 -12.62 16.77 9.23
CA GLU A 301 -12.38 18.18 8.91
C GLU A 301 -12.61 18.46 7.41
N VAL A 302 -13.31 19.55 7.10
CA VAL A 302 -13.59 20.00 5.71
C VAL A 302 -12.31 20.11 4.88
N SER A 303 -11.19 20.48 5.50
CA SER A 303 -9.86 20.55 4.88
C SER A 303 -9.45 19.23 4.22
N LYS A 304 -9.72 18.10 4.87
CA LYS A 304 -9.37 16.75 4.41
C LYS A 304 -10.28 16.28 3.27
N LEU A 305 -11.58 16.62 3.32
CA LEU A 305 -12.50 16.33 2.21
C LEU A 305 -12.13 17.12 0.96
N LEU A 306 -11.75 18.39 1.11
CA LEU A 306 -11.27 19.21 -0.01
C LEU A 306 -9.96 18.68 -0.60
N GLU A 307 -9.08 18.11 0.21
CA GLU A 307 -7.85 17.49 -0.28
C GLU A 307 -8.14 16.25 -1.15
N LEU A 308 -9.13 15.44 -0.77
CA LEU A 308 -9.61 14.32 -1.58
C LEU A 308 -10.15 14.78 -2.93
N GLU A 309 -11.00 15.80 -2.94
CA GLU A 309 -11.58 16.36 -4.16
C GLU A 309 -10.51 17.01 -5.06
N VAL A 310 -9.49 17.64 -4.48
CA VAL A 310 -8.32 18.15 -5.23
C VAL A 310 -7.54 17.00 -5.89
N ALA A 311 -7.31 15.90 -5.18
CA ALA A 311 -6.65 14.72 -5.74
C ALA A 311 -7.51 14.10 -6.87
N PHE A 312 -8.82 14.01 -6.66
CA PHE A 312 -9.75 13.47 -7.65
C PHE A 312 -9.82 14.34 -8.91
N MET A 313 -9.76 15.67 -8.75
CA MET A 313 -9.67 16.60 -9.87
C MET A 313 -8.37 16.46 -10.66
N ASN A 314 -7.23 16.35 -9.96
CA ASN A 314 -5.92 16.10 -10.59
C ASN A 314 -5.94 14.78 -11.39
N PHE A 315 -6.53 13.73 -10.81
CA PHE A 315 -6.71 12.45 -11.49
C PHE A 315 -7.53 12.65 -12.78
N CYS A 316 -8.73 13.24 -12.69
CA CYS A 316 -9.63 13.41 -13.83
C CYS A 316 -9.01 14.21 -14.98
N ILE A 317 -8.23 15.25 -14.66
CA ILE A 317 -7.60 16.09 -15.68
C ILE A 317 -6.49 15.34 -16.41
N LYS A 318 -5.73 14.50 -15.69
CA LYS A 318 -4.66 13.70 -16.28
C LYS A 318 -5.19 12.52 -17.09
N THR A 319 -6.26 11.87 -16.62
CA THR A 319 -6.82 10.67 -17.27
C THR A 319 -7.85 10.99 -18.35
N TYR A 320 -8.66 12.05 -18.16
CA TYR A 320 -9.76 12.43 -19.06
C TYR A 320 -9.71 13.92 -19.44
N PRO A 321 -8.65 14.40 -20.11
CA PRO A 321 -8.45 15.82 -20.40
C PRO A 321 -9.54 16.44 -21.28
N SER A 322 -10.32 15.64 -22.01
CA SER A 322 -11.37 16.13 -22.91
C SER A 322 -12.76 16.23 -22.25
N ASN A 323 -12.99 15.61 -21.09
CA ASN A 323 -14.34 15.48 -20.52
C ASN A 323 -14.63 16.54 -19.44
N ILE A 324 -15.32 17.59 -19.86
CA ILE A 324 -15.74 18.72 -19.01
C ILE A 324 -16.82 18.30 -17.99
N SER A 325 -17.63 17.29 -18.30
CA SER A 325 -18.74 16.85 -17.43
C SER A 325 -18.23 16.33 -16.09
N TYR A 326 -17.14 15.57 -16.09
CA TYR A 326 -16.54 15.00 -14.88
C TYR A 326 -16.00 16.07 -13.95
N VAL A 327 -15.34 17.09 -14.50
CA VAL A 327 -14.86 18.25 -13.71
C VAL A 327 -16.04 19.00 -13.08
N ASN A 328 -17.13 19.20 -13.81
CA ASN A 328 -18.34 19.83 -13.25
C ASN A 328 -18.95 19.03 -12.10
N GLN A 329 -18.99 17.69 -12.19
CA GLN A 329 -19.53 16.84 -11.11
C GLN A 329 -18.69 16.94 -9.83
N ILE A 330 -17.36 17.00 -9.94
CA ILE A 330 -16.46 17.20 -8.79
C ILE A 330 -16.70 18.59 -8.17
N LEU A 331 -16.82 19.64 -9.00
CA LEU A 331 -17.11 21.00 -8.53
C LEU A 331 -18.47 21.10 -7.81
N ASP A 332 -19.48 20.40 -8.31
CA ASP A 332 -20.80 20.33 -7.65
C ASP A 332 -20.70 19.63 -6.29
N SER A 333 -19.94 18.54 -6.21
CA SER A 333 -19.68 17.82 -4.95
C SER A 333 -18.97 18.71 -3.93
N CYS A 334 -17.99 19.49 -4.38
CA CYS A 334 -17.36 20.51 -3.56
C CYS A 334 -18.37 21.56 -3.08
N CYS A 335 -19.26 22.04 -3.95
CA CYS A 335 -20.32 22.98 -3.54
C CYS A 335 -21.23 22.37 -2.47
N GLN A 336 -21.57 21.09 -2.57
CA GLN A 336 -22.39 20.38 -1.59
C GLN A 336 -21.67 20.23 -0.24
N ILE A 337 -20.37 19.90 -0.25
CA ILE A 337 -19.53 19.87 0.97
C ILE A 337 -19.50 21.26 1.64
N LEU A 338 -19.29 22.33 0.86
CA LEU A 338 -19.23 23.70 1.40
C LEU A 338 -20.58 24.23 1.91
N ARG A 339 -21.69 23.75 1.34
CA ARG A 339 -23.04 24.09 1.81
C ARG A 339 -23.40 23.37 3.11
N SER A 340 -22.95 22.13 3.26
CA SER A 340 -23.23 21.30 4.44
C SER A 340 -22.31 21.59 5.61
N SER A 341 -21.07 22.03 5.36
CA SER A 341 -20.10 22.40 6.39
C SER A 341 -19.70 23.88 6.26
N GLN A 342 -20.06 24.71 7.24
CA GLN A 342 -19.68 26.12 7.24
C GLN A 342 -18.16 26.26 7.36
N ILE A 343 -17.50 26.72 6.28
CA ILE A 343 -16.12 27.18 6.37
C ILE A 343 -16.09 28.48 7.16
N THR A 344 -15.33 28.48 8.25
CA THR A 344 -15.06 29.72 8.97
C THR A 344 -13.99 30.50 8.20
N ASN A 345 -14.15 31.82 8.10
CA ASN A 345 -13.24 32.71 7.37
C ASN A 345 -11.76 32.69 7.86
N GLN A 346 -11.40 31.87 8.85
CA GLN A 346 -10.06 31.74 9.41
C GLN A 346 -9.28 30.51 8.87
N ASP A 347 -9.94 29.59 8.15
CA ASP A 347 -9.32 28.35 7.66
C ASP A 347 -8.44 28.57 6.43
N THR A 348 -7.19 28.96 6.68
CA THR A 348 -6.20 29.28 5.65
C THR A 348 -5.87 28.04 4.78
N ASN A 349 -5.98 26.83 5.32
CA ASN A 349 -5.69 25.58 4.60
C ASN A 349 -6.80 25.22 3.60
N SER A 350 -8.06 25.22 4.03
CA SER A 350 -9.23 24.99 3.15
C SER A 350 -9.28 26.01 2.02
N MET A 351 -8.98 27.27 2.33
CA MET A 351 -8.87 28.35 1.34
C MET A 351 -7.77 28.11 0.29
N LYS A 352 -6.60 27.61 0.68
CA LYS A 352 -5.53 27.22 -0.26
C LYS A 352 -5.94 26.05 -1.14
N LEU A 353 -6.66 25.06 -0.58
CA LEU A 353 -7.15 23.91 -1.33
C LEU A 353 -8.20 24.32 -2.35
N LEU A 354 -9.13 25.22 -2.00
CA LEU A 354 -10.10 25.80 -2.95
C LEU A 354 -9.41 26.54 -4.10
N VAL A 355 -8.36 27.32 -3.81
CA VAL A 355 -7.57 27.99 -4.86
C VAL A 355 -6.89 26.96 -5.78
N LYS A 356 -6.33 25.87 -5.22
CA LYS A 356 -5.76 24.78 -6.02
C LYS A 356 -6.82 24.13 -6.90
N LEU A 357 -7.96 23.77 -6.32
CA LEU A 357 -9.08 23.16 -7.01
C LEU A 357 -9.55 23.99 -8.21
N LEU A 358 -9.68 25.31 -8.06
CA LEU A 358 -10.07 26.17 -9.16
C LEU A 358 -8.94 26.44 -10.17
N THR A 359 -7.67 26.25 -9.78
CA THR A 359 -6.53 26.46 -10.67
C THR A 359 -6.24 25.24 -11.55
N ILE A 360 -6.29 24.03 -11.02
CA ILE A 360 -5.84 22.81 -11.74
C ILE A 360 -6.55 22.66 -13.11
N PRO A 361 -7.87 22.88 -13.25
CA PRO A 361 -8.54 22.82 -14.55
C PRO A 361 -8.09 23.93 -15.51
N LEU A 362 -7.63 25.09 -15.03
CA LEU A 362 -7.22 26.20 -15.88
C LEU A 362 -5.94 25.89 -16.66
N ASP A 363 -5.04 25.07 -16.09
CA ASP A 363 -3.77 24.74 -16.73
C ASP A 363 -3.93 23.84 -17.97
N THR A 364 -5.01 23.06 -18.04
CA THR A 364 -5.28 22.08 -19.11
C THR A 364 -6.48 22.42 -19.98
N LEU A 365 -7.56 22.95 -19.40
CA LEU A 365 -8.82 23.22 -20.11
C LEU A 365 -8.98 24.67 -20.58
N SER A 366 -8.07 25.57 -20.18
CA SER A 366 -8.01 26.99 -20.56
C SER A 366 -9.39 27.68 -20.60
N ILE A 367 -9.97 27.86 -21.79
CA ILE A 367 -11.21 28.59 -22.06
C ILE A 367 -12.47 27.73 -21.78
N ARG A 368 -12.34 26.40 -21.79
CA ARG A 368 -13.48 25.50 -21.53
C ARG A 368 -13.97 25.59 -20.08
N VAL A 369 -13.15 26.13 -19.18
CA VAL A 369 -13.51 26.41 -17.79
C VAL A 369 -14.58 27.50 -17.67
N LEU A 370 -14.62 28.46 -18.60
CA LEU A 370 -15.65 29.52 -18.68
C LEU A 370 -17.02 29.03 -19.17
N LYS A 371 -17.22 27.71 -19.26
CA LYS A 371 -18.54 27.10 -19.49
C LYS A 371 -19.07 26.40 -18.23
N MET A 372 -18.32 26.43 -17.13
CA MET A 372 -18.62 25.66 -15.92
C MET A 372 -19.47 26.48 -14.95
N HIS A 373 -20.67 25.98 -14.64
CA HIS A 373 -21.67 26.73 -13.85
C HIS A 373 -21.34 26.88 -12.36
N HIS A 374 -20.50 25.99 -11.81
CA HIS A 374 -20.21 25.95 -10.37
C HIS A 374 -18.99 26.79 -9.96
N TYR A 375 -18.20 27.28 -10.92
CA TYR A 375 -17.02 28.12 -10.67
C TYR A 375 -17.37 29.41 -9.91
N PRO A 376 -18.37 30.21 -10.33
CA PRO A 376 -18.75 31.44 -9.61
C PRO A 376 -19.23 31.18 -8.18
N THR A 377 -20.01 30.10 -7.98
CA THR A 377 -20.52 29.71 -6.66
C THR A 377 -19.39 29.39 -5.69
N LEU A 378 -18.35 28.68 -6.14
CA LEU A 378 -17.17 28.40 -5.33
C LEU A 378 -16.32 29.65 -5.08
N MET A 379 -16.29 30.59 -6.03
CA MET A 379 -15.61 31.87 -5.80
C MET A 379 -16.24 32.64 -4.65
N ASP A 380 -17.56 32.62 -4.48
CA ASP A 380 -18.23 33.38 -3.42
C ASP A 380 -17.81 33.01 -2.01
N TYR A 381 -17.44 31.76 -1.76
CA TYR A 381 -16.91 31.29 -0.48
C TYR A 381 -15.47 31.76 -0.20
N MET A 382 -14.77 32.35 -1.17
CA MET A 382 -13.37 32.80 -1.01
C MET A 382 -13.24 34.26 -0.56
N LYS A 383 -12.15 34.57 0.17
CA LYS A 383 -11.74 35.96 0.45
C LYS A 383 -11.35 36.70 -0.83
N PHE A 384 -11.51 38.02 -0.83
CA PHE A 384 -11.16 38.90 -1.96
C PHE A 384 -9.72 38.69 -2.49
N THR A 385 -8.75 38.49 -1.60
CA THR A 385 -7.34 38.21 -1.97
C THR A 385 -7.18 36.92 -2.78
N ASN A 386 -7.91 35.87 -2.40
CA ASN A 386 -7.90 34.58 -3.10
C ASN A 386 -8.73 34.63 -4.38
N LYS A 387 -9.89 35.30 -4.36
CA LYS A 387 -10.69 35.61 -5.57
C LYS A 387 -9.83 36.29 -6.63
N ARG A 388 -9.06 37.33 -6.23
CA ARG A 388 -8.15 38.06 -7.12
C ARG A 388 -7.06 37.15 -7.71
N THR A 389 -6.49 36.25 -6.90
CA THR A 389 -5.46 35.31 -7.37
C THR A 389 -5.99 34.35 -8.42
N VAL A 390 -7.16 33.77 -8.17
CA VAL A 390 -7.82 32.85 -9.13
C VAL A 390 -8.24 33.60 -10.39
N ALA A 391 -8.89 34.75 -10.27
CA ALA A 391 -9.29 35.58 -11.40
C ALA A 391 -8.09 35.98 -12.28
N LEU A 392 -6.96 36.35 -11.67
CA LEU A 392 -5.74 36.68 -12.40
C LEU A 392 -5.14 35.47 -13.14
N ARG A 393 -5.26 34.26 -12.58
CA ARG A 393 -4.86 33.03 -13.29
C ARG A 393 -5.80 32.71 -14.44
N ILE A 394 -7.11 32.91 -14.29
CA ILE A 394 -8.09 32.76 -15.37
C ILE A 394 -7.72 33.70 -16.53
N CYS A 395 -7.52 35.00 -16.25
CA CYS A 395 -7.12 35.97 -17.26
C CYS A 395 -5.83 35.56 -17.97
N LYS A 396 -4.80 35.11 -17.24
CA LYS A 396 -3.55 34.63 -17.84
C LYS A 396 -3.74 33.39 -18.71
N ALA A 397 -4.57 32.44 -18.29
CA ALA A 397 -4.85 31.22 -19.06
C ALA A 397 -5.61 31.54 -20.36
N VAL A 398 -6.58 32.45 -20.32
CA VAL A 398 -7.33 32.92 -21.50
C VAL A 398 -6.41 33.66 -22.47
N ILE A 399 -5.54 34.55 -21.97
CA ILE A 399 -4.56 35.28 -22.80
C ILE A 399 -3.57 34.30 -23.45
N LYS A 400 -3.12 33.27 -22.72
CA LYS A 400 -2.17 32.28 -23.24
C LYS A 400 -2.74 31.42 -24.38
N ASP A 401 -4.03 31.10 -24.33
CA ASP A 401 -4.67 30.21 -25.31
C ASP A 401 -5.05 30.94 -26.63
N ASN A 402 -5.00 32.28 -26.67
CA ASN A 402 -5.12 33.11 -27.90
C ASN A 402 -6.32 32.78 -28.82
N LYS A 403 -7.39 32.18 -28.28
CA LYS A 403 -8.61 31.83 -29.05
C LYS A 403 -9.70 32.88 -28.89
N ILE A 404 -10.49 33.03 -29.94
CA ILE A 404 -11.63 33.95 -30.01
C ILE A 404 -12.78 33.42 -29.14
N LEU A 405 -13.31 34.26 -28.25
CA LEU A 405 -14.51 33.97 -27.47
C LEU A 405 -15.74 34.07 -28.39
N THR A 406 -16.36 32.93 -28.72
CA THR A 406 -17.42 32.87 -29.75
C THR A 406 -18.85 32.80 -29.20
N SER A 407 -19.06 32.66 -27.88
CA SER A 407 -20.41 32.55 -27.31
C SER A 407 -20.72 33.64 -26.27
N ALA A 408 -21.96 34.16 -26.26
CA ALA A 408 -22.40 35.15 -25.26
C ALA A 408 -22.33 34.60 -23.81
N ARG A 409 -22.59 33.30 -23.62
CA ARG A 409 -22.51 32.65 -22.29
C ARG A 409 -21.11 32.65 -21.68
N THR A 410 -20.08 32.66 -22.50
CA THR A 410 -18.67 32.76 -22.07
C THR A 410 -18.22 34.20 -21.80
N VAL A 411 -19.06 35.19 -22.14
CA VAL A 411 -18.82 36.62 -21.85
C VAL A 411 -19.47 37.03 -20.53
N ASP A 412 -20.61 36.41 -20.18
CA ASP A 412 -21.35 36.68 -18.94
C ASP A 412 -20.83 35.93 -17.70
N GLN A 413 -20.11 34.82 -17.88
CA GLN A 413 -19.41 34.08 -16.82
C GLN A 413 -18.03 34.67 -16.55
#